data_AF-V9LJE6-F1
#
_entry.id   AF-V9LJE6-F1
#
_cell.length_a   1.000
_cell.length_b   1.000
_cell.length_c   1.000
_cell.angle_alpha   90.00
_cell.angle_beta   90.00
_cell.angle_gamma   90.00
#
_symmetry.space_group_name_H-M   'P 1'
#
loop_
_entity.id
_entity.type
_entity.pdbx_description
1 polymer ?
#
loop_
_entity_poly.entity_id
_entity_poly.type
_entity_poly.pdbx_seq_one_letter_code
_entity_poly.pdbx_strand_id
1 'polypeptide(L)'
;VCPPQDKEVGEMASEEGQDIYSLPGPGPGPRNNQGETISLRVPPPLPSTELPLDINMAPGLAPGHHTLLYRHMLRWKQIRLRWKEASHHNQQRYGESMRILREVFDRQ
;
A
#
# COMPACT_ATOMS: atom_id res chain seq x y z
N VAL A 1 8.05 25.72 28.17
CA VAL A 1 9.13 24.72 28.31
C VAL A 1 8.47 23.35 28.32
N CYS A 2 8.63 22.57 27.25
CA CYS A 2 8.31 21.15 27.24
C CYS A 2 9.62 20.37 27.45
N PRO A 3 9.67 19.33 28.30
CA PRO A 3 10.87 18.53 28.45
C PRO A 3 11.00 17.53 27.28
N PRO A 4 12.23 17.07 26.97
CA PRO A 4 12.48 16.18 25.84
C PRO A 4 12.04 14.75 26.19
N GLN A 5 11.42 14.06 25.22
CA GLN A 5 11.17 12.62 25.30
C GLN A 5 12.30 11.89 24.59
N ASP A 6 13.31 11.48 25.36
CA ASP A 6 14.25 10.47 24.92
C ASP A 6 13.50 9.14 24.80
N LYS A 7 13.41 8.61 23.57
CA LYS A 7 12.86 7.29 23.30
C LYS A 7 14.01 6.30 23.28
N GLU A 8 14.31 5.73 24.44
CA GLU A 8 15.13 4.52 24.53
C GLU A 8 14.38 3.36 23.85
N VAL A 9 15.11 2.69 22.96
CA VAL A 9 14.69 1.44 22.32
C VAL A 9 14.77 0.35 23.38
N GLY A 10 13.63 0.01 23.97
CA GLY A 10 13.51 -1.13 24.86
C GLY A 10 13.40 -2.42 24.04
N GLU A 11 14.46 -3.22 24.07
CA GLU A 11 14.40 -4.66 23.79
C GLU A 11 13.36 -5.29 24.73
N MET A 12 12.23 -5.75 24.19
CA MET A 12 11.23 -6.47 24.96
C MET A 12 11.49 -7.96 24.78
N ALA A 13 12.29 -8.51 25.69
CA ALA A 13 12.26 -9.93 26.01
C ALA A 13 10.85 -10.25 26.53
N SER A 14 10.17 -11.18 25.86
CA SER A 14 8.81 -11.61 26.20
C SER A 14 8.80 -12.29 27.58
N GLU A 15 8.33 -11.57 28.61
CA GLU A 15 7.88 -12.18 29.85
C GLU A 15 6.48 -12.78 29.66
N GLU A 16 6.31 -14.04 30.04
CA GLU A 16 5.04 -14.77 29.95
C GLU A 16 3.99 -14.13 30.88
N GLY A 17 2.89 -13.62 30.32
CA GLY A 17 1.70 -13.20 31.07
C GLY A 17 1.38 -11.71 31.15
N GLN A 18 2.10 -10.82 30.45
CA GLN A 18 1.73 -9.41 30.39
C GLN A 18 0.51 -9.15 29.50
N ASP A 19 -0.48 -8.44 30.05
CA ASP A 19 -1.62 -7.89 29.31
C ASP A 19 -1.17 -6.86 28.27
N ILE A 20 -1.72 -6.95 27.06
CA ILE A 20 -1.34 -6.09 25.93
C ILE A 20 -2.38 -4.99 25.76
N TYR A 21 -2.03 -3.77 26.17
CA TYR A 21 -2.92 -2.60 26.09
C TYR A 21 -2.75 -1.77 24.80
N SER A 22 -1.71 -2.01 24.01
CA SER A 22 -1.48 -1.32 22.73
C SER A 22 -0.68 -2.17 21.75
N LEU A 23 -0.95 -2.00 20.46
CA LEU A 23 -0.19 -2.64 19.39
C LEU A 23 0.98 -1.75 18.95
N PRO A 24 2.10 -2.35 18.49
CA PRO A 24 3.21 -1.59 17.95
C PRO A 24 2.78 -0.82 16.70
N GLY A 25 3.42 0.32 16.47
CA GLY A 25 3.24 1.10 15.25
C GLY A 25 3.67 0.33 14.00
N PRO A 26 3.19 0.72 12.81
CA PRO A 26 3.60 0.06 11.58
C PRO A 26 5.11 0.22 11.35
N GLY A 27 5.76 -0.81 10.82
CA GLY A 27 7.16 -0.77 10.42
C GLY A 27 7.47 0.39 9.47
N PRO A 28 8.74 0.80 9.32
CA PRO A 28 9.11 1.96 8.51
C PRO A 28 8.60 1.84 7.07
N GLY A 29 8.10 2.95 6.53
CA GLY A 29 7.65 3.02 5.14
C GLY A 29 8.83 3.22 4.18
N PRO A 30 8.68 2.88 2.89
CA PRO A 30 9.67 3.19 1.88
C PRO A 30 9.88 4.70 1.77
N ARG A 31 11.12 5.11 1.53
CA ARG A 31 11.51 6.51 1.35
C ARG A 31 11.94 6.75 -0.10
N ASN A 32 11.65 7.92 -0.63
CA ASN A 32 12.17 8.34 -1.93
C ASN A 32 13.66 8.75 -1.82
N ASN A 33 14.28 9.10 -2.95
CA ASN A 33 15.68 9.56 -3.00
C ASN A 33 15.92 10.85 -2.20
N GLN A 34 14.86 11.58 -1.84
CA GLN A 34 14.90 12.79 -1.01
C GLN A 34 14.65 12.50 0.48
N GLY A 35 14.47 11.23 0.85
CA GLY A 35 14.21 10.81 2.23
C GLY A 35 12.76 11.04 2.69
N GLU A 36 11.83 11.36 1.80
CA GLU A 36 10.42 11.52 2.16
C GLU A 36 9.71 10.16 2.17
N THR A 37 8.80 9.96 3.12
CA THR A 37 8.01 8.73 3.20
C THR A 37 7.00 8.65 2.07
N ILE A 38 7.04 7.58 1.29
CA ILE A 38 6.09 7.31 0.21
C ILE A 38 4.87 6.57 0.80
N SER A 39 3.67 7.07 0.51
CA SER A 39 2.44 6.40 0.90
C SER A 39 2.27 5.09 0.13
N LEU A 40 2.24 3.96 0.83
CA LEU A 40 1.99 2.63 0.26
C LEU A 40 0.50 2.32 0.06
N ARG A 41 -0.41 3.17 0.54
CA ARG A 41 -1.85 2.89 0.48
C ARG A 41 -2.45 3.06 -0.91
N VAL A 42 -1.83 3.92 -1.72
CA VAL A 42 -2.32 4.27 -3.06
C VAL A 42 -1.17 4.05 -4.03
N PRO A 43 -1.29 3.11 -4.98
CA PRO A 43 -0.25 2.91 -5.98
C PRO A 43 -0.13 4.14 -6.88
N PRO A 44 1.07 4.44 -7.42
CA PRO A 44 1.23 5.50 -8.40
C PRO A 44 0.41 5.21 -9.66
N PRO A 45 -0.09 6.25 -10.35
CA PRO A 45 -0.90 6.08 -11.54
C PRO A 45 -0.12 5.33 -12.63
N LEU A 46 -0.83 4.53 -13.42
CA LEU A 46 -0.23 3.94 -14.62
C LEU A 46 0.10 5.05 -15.63
N PRO A 47 1.24 4.96 -16.33
CA PRO A 47 1.54 5.88 -17.42
C PRO A 47 0.39 5.89 -18.43
N SER A 48 0.09 7.05 -19.01
CA SER A 48 -0.85 7.12 -20.11
C SER A 48 -0.21 6.46 -21.33
N THR A 49 -0.77 5.34 -21.75
CA THR A 49 -0.38 4.64 -22.98
C THR A 49 -1.40 4.85 -24.09
N GLU A 50 -2.48 5.58 -23.80
CA GLU A 50 -3.52 5.92 -24.75
C GLU A 50 -3.23 7.31 -25.32
N LEU A 51 -3.38 7.42 -26.64
CA LEU A 51 -3.41 8.71 -27.32
C LEU A 51 -4.55 9.54 -26.72
N PRO A 52 -4.39 10.87 -26.63
CA PRO A 52 -5.48 11.74 -26.26
C PRO A 52 -6.72 11.44 -27.11
N LEU A 53 -7.90 11.50 -26.48
CA LEU A 53 -9.16 11.32 -27.19
C LEU A 53 -9.29 12.44 -28.24
N ASP A 54 -9.29 12.07 -29.51
CA ASP A 54 -9.50 12.99 -30.63
C ASP A 54 -10.92 12.81 -31.17
N ILE A 55 -11.79 13.77 -30.83
CA ILE A 55 -13.19 13.80 -31.27
C ILE A 55 -13.34 14.09 -32.77
N ASN A 56 -12.29 14.63 -33.41
CA ASN A 56 -12.26 14.97 -34.83
C ASN A 56 -11.55 13.90 -35.68
N MET A 57 -11.21 12.76 -35.07
CA MET A 57 -10.53 11.67 -35.75
C MET A 57 -11.36 11.16 -36.93
N ALA A 58 -10.73 10.96 -38.08
CA ALA A 58 -11.41 10.41 -39.25
C ALA A 58 -12.02 9.02 -38.93
N PRO A 59 -13.25 8.69 -39.37
CA PRO A 59 -13.93 7.45 -39.00
C PRO A 59 -13.16 6.16 -39.30
N GLY A 60 -12.30 6.16 -40.33
CA GLY A 60 -11.46 5.01 -40.68
C GLY A 60 -10.22 4.82 -39.80
N LEU A 61 -9.87 5.81 -38.98
CA LEU A 61 -8.73 5.77 -38.05
C LEU A 61 -9.17 5.49 -36.61
N ALA A 62 -10.46 5.65 -36.31
CA ALA A 62 -11.03 5.41 -35.00
C ALA A 62 -10.93 3.91 -34.62
N PRO A 63 -10.43 3.58 -33.43
CA PRO A 63 -10.45 2.20 -32.95
C PRO A 63 -11.89 1.68 -32.87
N GLY A 64 -12.11 0.44 -33.32
CA GLY A 64 -13.41 -0.22 -33.16
C GLY A 64 -13.78 -0.40 -31.68
N HIS A 65 -15.09 -0.49 -31.38
CA HIS A 65 -15.59 -0.59 -30.00
C HIS A 65 -15.00 -1.78 -29.24
N HIS A 66 -14.81 -2.92 -29.90
CA HIS A 66 -14.24 -4.13 -29.27
C HIS A 66 -12.80 -3.90 -28.85
N THR A 67 -12.01 -3.20 -29.68
CA THR A 67 -10.62 -2.85 -29.38
C THR A 67 -10.55 -1.91 -28.20
N LEU A 68 -11.41 -0.88 -28.14
CA LEU A 68 -11.44 0.06 -27.03
C LEU A 68 -11.82 -0.63 -25.72
N LEU A 69 -12.87 -1.46 -25.73
CA LEU A 69 -13.30 -2.23 -24.57
C LEU A 69 -12.19 -3.16 -24.06
N TYR A 70 -11.54 -3.89 -24.97
CA TYR A 70 -10.46 -4.80 -24.62
C TYR A 70 -9.26 -4.06 -24.01
N ARG A 71 -8.82 -2.94 -24.60
CA ARG A 71 -7.75 -2.08 -24.05
C ARG A 71 -8.10 -1.60 -22.65
N HIS A 72 -9.34 -1.16 -22.46
CA HIS A 72 -9.82 -0.70 -21.16
C HIS A 72 -9.83 -1.81 -20.11
N MET A 73 -10.30 -3.00 -20.46
CA MET A 73 -10.29 -4.18 -19.57
C MET A 73 -8.87 -4.57 -19.16
N LEU A 74 -7.92 -4.58 -20.09
CA LEU A 74 -6.52 -4.85 -19.79
C LEU A 74 -5.93 -3.81 -18.83
N ARG A 75 -6.17 -2.52 -19.10
CA ARG A 75 -5.71 -1.43 -18.23
C ARG A 75 -6.31 -1.55 -16.82
N TRP A 76 -7.62 -1.81 -16.70
CA TRP A 76 -8.27 -2.01 -15.40
C TRP A 76 -7.75 -3.24 -14.64
N LYS A 77 -7.39 -4.32 -15.35
CA LYS A 77 -6.74 -5.47 -14.73
C LYS A 77 -5.41 -5.05 -14.08
N GLN A 78 -4.59 -4.28 -14.80
CA GLN A 78 -3.31 -3.76 -14.27
C GLN A 78 -3.50 -2.82 -13.09
N ILE A 79 -4.48 -1.90 -13.17
CA ILE A 79 -4.82 -0.99 -12.05
C ILE A 79 -5.17 -1.81 -10.82
N ARG A 80 -6.11 -2.76 -10.93
CA ARG A 80 -6.53 -3.61 -9.81
C ARG A 80 -5.38 -4.42 -9.22
N LEU A 81 -4.49 -4.94 -10.06
CA LEU A 81 -3.31 -5.68 -9.60
C LEU A 81 -2.39 -4.78 -8.75
N ARG A 82 -2.09 -3.55 -9.21
CA ARG A 82 -1.27 -2.61 -8.44
C ARG A 82 -1.91 -2.20 -7.11
N TRP A 83 -3.23 -2.02 -7.09
CA TRP A 83 -3.95 -1.75 -5.84
C TRP A 83 -3.87 -2.92 -4.87
N LYS A 84 -3.98 -4.16 -5.37
CA LYS A 84 -3.81 -5.37 -4.57
C LYS A 84 -2.40 -5.45 -3.98
N GLU A 85 -1.37 -5.22 -4.79
CA GLU A 85 0.03 -5.21 -4.36
C GLU A 85 0.29 -4.12 -3.32
N ALA A 86 -0.13 -2.88 -3.58
CA ALA A 86 0.00 -1.76 -2.65
C ALA A 86 -0.67 -2.05 -1.30
N SER A 87 -1.90 -2.60 -1.32
CA SER A 87 -2.60 -3.04 -0.12
C SER A 87 -1.82 -4.11 0.64
N HIS A 88 -1.27 -5.11 -0.07
CA HIS A 88 -0.45 -6.16 0.52
C HIS A 88 0.80 -5.58 1.20
N HIS A 89 1.57 -4.73 0.50
CA HIS A 89 2.75 -4.06 1.06
C HIS A 89 2.39 -3.20 2.29
N ASN A 90 1.27 -2.49 2.24
CA ASN A 90 0.80 -1.73 3.39
C ASN A 90 0.42 -2.62 4.58
N GLN A 91 -0.23 -3.78 4.33
CA GLN A 91 -0.59 -4.74 5.38
C GLN A 91 0.64 -5.37 6.04
N GLN A 92 1.69 -5.67 5.28
CA GLN A 92 2.94 -6.26 5.81
C GLN A 92 3.60 -5.36 6.86
N ARG A 93 3.38 -4.04 6.84
CA ARG A 93 3.89 -3.12 7.87
C ARG A 93 3.34 -3.40 9.26
N TYR A 94 2.21 -4.09 9.36
CA TYR A 94 1.55 -4.47 10.61
C TYR A 94 1.86 -5.92 11.00
N GLY A 95 2.88 -6.55 10.40
CA GLY A 95 3.23 -7.95 10.65
C GLY A 95 3.47 -8.28 12.12
N GLU A 96 4.15 -7.39 12.84
CA GLU A 96 4.41 -7.55 14.27
C GLU A 96 3.13 -7.42 15.11
N SER A 97 2.29 -6.42 14.80
CA SER A 97 0.97 -6.28 15.42
C SER A 97 0.12 -7.54 15.20
N MET A 98 0.17 -8.13 14.00
CA MET A 98 -0.53 -9.38 13.69
C MET A 98 0.04 -10.61 14.42
N ARG A 99 1.35 -10.65 14.67
CA ARG A 99 1.98 -11.70 15.49
C ARG A 99 1.45 -11.65 16.92
N ILE A 100 1.48 -10.46 17.51
CA ILE A 100 0.97 -10.21 18.87
C ILE A 100 -0.51 -10.61 18.99
N LEU A 101 -1.35 -10.17 18.04
CA LEU A 101 -2.77 -10.52 18.06
C LEU A 101 -3.02 -12.03 18.00
N ARG A 102 -2.21 -12.77 17.23
CA ARG A 102 -2.30 -14.24 17.21
C ARG A 102 -1.90 -14.85 18.55
N GLU A 103 -0.80 -14.41 19.14
CA GLU A 103 -0.35 -14.92 20.44
C GLU A 103 -1.37 -14.64 21.55
N VAL A 104 -2.02 -13.48 21.56
CA VAL A 104 -3.09 -13.16 22.51
C VAL A 104 -4.33 -14.02 22.30
N PHE A 105 -4.67 -14.32 21.06
CA PHE A 105 -5.80 -15.18 20.72
C PHE A 105 -5.53 -16.64 21.11
N ASP A 106 -4.34 -17.16 20.83
CA ASP A 106 -3.97 -18.55 21.07
C ASP A 106 -3.78 -18.87 22.57
N ARG A 107 -3.61 -17.86 23.43
CA ARG A 107 -3.48 -17.98 24.89
C ARG A 107 -4.83 -18.05 25.62
N GLN A 108 -5.95 -17.76 24.94
CA GLN A 108 -7.31 -17.83 25.48
C GLN A 108 -7.95 -19.18 25.18
#